data_AF-A0AAU9IMI8-F1
#
_entry.id   AF-A0AAU9IMI8-F1
#
_cell.length_a   1.000
_cell.length_b   1.000
_cell.length_c   1.000
_cell.angle_alpha   90.00
_cell.angle_beta   90.00
_cell.angle_gamma   90.00
#
_symmetry.space_group_name_H-M   'P 1'
#
loop_
_entity.id
_entity.type
_entity.pdbx_description
1 polymer ?
#
loop_
_entity_poly.entity_id
_entity_poly.type
_entity_poly.pdbx_seq_one_letter_code
_entity_poly.pdbx_strand_id
1 'polypeptide(L)'
;MNINSFQFSTEDAKRIILEAPDTTRKTAVVLFITLGLLIGALAFSLYGMTDSWNCELDSSNQTYNSLCHELRGYVGCRNVKGPLSAEIIINYKGEAKASATMVCPWDNAISELRVCFILVSILSILMGIRSLTTESKKQADMVVQVSYIFSFLLLMASTFDLFAVNDSELNNKDVCTLSGTFEFKNVESERLQCGYTFYSMTGFYGYLCGFGLLISALQLRTWKDNLTLDGL
;
A
#
# COMPACT_ATOMS: atom_id res chain seq x y z
N MET A 1 -33.75 7.56 -9.71
CA MET A 1 -32.29 7.70 -9.51
C MET A 1 -31.62 7.37 -10.84
N ASN A 2 -31.06 8.36 -11.53
CA ASN A 2 -30.42 8.17 -12.84
C ASN A 2 -28.94 7.80 -12.65
N ILE A 3 -28.57 6.61 -13.12
CA ILE A 3 -27.21 6.02 -13.01
C ILE A 3 -26.30 6.49 -14.17
N ASN A 4 -26.59 7.64 -14.79
CA ASN A 4 -25.85 8.13 -15.97
C ASN A 4 -24.80 9.21 -15.67
N SER A 5 -24.38 9.43 -14.41
CA SER A 5 -23.61 10.63 -14.04
C SER A 5 -22.08 10.47 -13.92
N PHE A 6 -21.51 9.41 -14.49
CA PHE A 6 -20.05 9.16 -14.50
C PHE A 6 -19.47 9.00 -15.92
N GLN A 7 -20.07 9.64 -16.93
CA GLN A 7 -19.37 9.85 -18.20
C GLN A 7 -18.51 11.12 -18.08
N PHE A 8 -17.22 10.93 -17.85
CA PHE A 8 -16.22 11.99 -18.04
C PHE A 8 -16.02 12.14 -19.55
N SER A 9 -16.54 13.21 -20.16
CA SER A 9 -16.32 13.45 -21.59
C SER A 9 -14.86 13.83 -21.80
N THR A 10 -14.22 13.28 -22.85
CA THR A 10 -12.88 13.70 -23.27
C THR A 10 -12.79 15.20 -23.58
N GLU A 11 -13.92 15.85 -23.88
CA GLU A 11 -13.99 17.31 -24.04
C GLU A 11 -13.82 18.08 -22.73
N ASP A 12 -14.37 17.59 -21.62
CA ASP A 12 -14.25 18.23 -20.31
C ASP A 12 -12.80 18.17 -19.79
N ALA A 13 -12.13 17.04 -20.03
CA ALA A 13 -10.71 16.88 -19.73
C ALA A 13 -9.83 17.87 -20.52
N LYS A 14 -10.13 17.99 -21.82
CA LYS A 14 -9.41 18.90 -22.72
C LYS A 14 -9.61 20.36 -22.33
N ARG A 15 -10.84 20.73 -21.96
CA ARG A 15 -11.20 22.08 -21.50
C ARG A 15 -10.47 22.47 -20.20
N ILE A 16 -10.38 21.56 -19.22
CA ILE A 16 -9.64 21.81 -17.98
C ILE A 16 -8.13 21.96 -18.21
N ILE A 17 -7.56 21.17 -19.12
CA ILE A 17 -6.10 21.10 -19.30
C ILE A 17 -5.59 22.20 -20.25
N LEU A 18 -6.38 22.60 -21.25
CA LEU A 18 -5.96 23.50 -22.33
C LEU A 18 -6.60 24.89 -22.30
N GLU A 19 -7.78 25.06 -21.69
CA GLU A 19 -8.58 26.30 -21.82
C GLU A 19 -8.90 26.98 -20.49
N ALA A 20 -8.60 26.33 -19.35
CA ALA A 20 -8.94 26.85 -18.03
C ALA A 20 -7.91 27.88 -17.51
N PRO A 21 -8.33 28.77 -16.57
CA PRO A 21 -7.42 29.69 -15.89
C PRO A 21 -6.22 28.96 -15.26
N ASP A 22 -5.07 29.62 -15.16
CA ASP A 22 -3.83 29.04 -14.63
C ASP A 22 -4.01 28.43 -13.22
N THR A 23 -4.92 28.98 -12.41
CA THR A 23 -5.28 28.49 -11.07
C THR A 23 -6.02 27.14 -11.13
N THR A 24 -6.99 27.01 -12.03
CA THR A 24 -7.73 25.76 -12.28
C THR A 24 -6.80 24.68 -12.82
N ARG A 25 -5.91 25.03 -13.77
CA ARG A 25 -4.95 24.10 -14.34
C ARG A 25 -3.96 23.57 -13.30
N LYS A 26 -3.39 24.44 -12.47
CA LYS A 26 -2.50 24.04 -11.37
C LYS A 26 -3.20 23.10 -10.39
N THR A 27 -4.42 23.43 -10.00
CA THR A 27 -5.23 22.61 -9.10
C THR A 27 -5.51 21.24 -9.70
N ALA A 28 -5.89 21.18 -10.99
CA ALA A 28 -6.13 19.93 -11.69
C ALA A 28 -4.88 19.04 -11.72
N VAL A 29 -3.70 19.59 -12.03
CA VAL A 29 -2.43 18.84 -12.05
C VAL A 29 -2.15 18.22 -10.68
N VAL A 30 -2.32 18.98 -9.59
CA VAL A 30 -2.11 18.47 -8.22
C VAL A 30 -3.08 17.34 -7.88
N LEU A 31 -4.35 17.47 -8.27
CA LEU A 31 -5.34 16.41 -8.08
C LEU A 31 -5.00 15.14 -8.87
N PHE A 32 -4.54 15.26 -10.12
CA PHE A 32 -4.13 14.11 -10.93
C PHE A 32 -2.88 13.41 -10.37
N ILE A 33 -1.87 14.17 -9.91
CA ILE A 33 -0.69 13.59 -9.25
C ILE A 33 -1.12 12.84 -7.99
N THR A 34 -1.98 13.44 -7.17
CA THR A 34 -2.48 12.82 -5.93
C THR A 34 -3.30 11.57 -6.22
N LEU A 35 -4.12 11.58 -7.28
CA LEU A 35 -4.85 10.40 -7.75
C LEU A 35 -3.89 9.27 -8.14
N GLY A 36 -2.83 9.57 -8.88
CA GLY A 36 -1.80 8.59 -9.25
C GLY A 36 -1.11 7.98 -8.03
N LEU A 37 -0.76 8.80 -7.03
CA LEU A 37 -0.22 8.33 -5.76
C LEU A 37 -1.20 7.39 -5.05
N LEU A 38 -2.47 7.78 -4.92
CA LEU A 38 -3.47 6.95 -4.22
C LEU A 38 -3.72 5.61 -4.93
N ILE A 39 -3.71 5.57 -6.27
CA ILE A 39 -3.82 4.33 -7.04
C ILE A 39 -2.59 3.44 -6.81
N GLY A 40 -1.38 4.02 -6.78
CA GLY A 40 -0.17 3.29 -6.43
C GLY A 40 -0.23 2.70 -5.01
N ALA A 41 -0.72 3.47 -4.05
CA ALA A 41 -0.87 3.03 -2.65
C ALA A 41 -1.89 1.89 -2.54
N LEU A 42 -2.97 1.94 -3.32
CA LEU A 42 -3.95 0.86 -3.39
C LEU A 42 -3.32 -0.42 -3.91
N ALA A 43 -2.53 -0.34 -4.99
CA ALA A 43 -1.84 -1.50 -5.55
C ALA A 43 -0.86 -2.14 -4.55
N PHE A 44 -0.03 -1.34 -3.88
CA PHE A 44 0.88 -1.84 -2.84
C PHE A 44 0.14 -2.44 -1.65
N SER A 45 -0.96 -1.81 -1.21
CA SER A 45 -1.77 -2.31 -0.11
C SER A 45 -2.37 -3.68 -0.43
N LEU A 46 -2.91 -3.86 -1.65
CA LEU A 46 -3.50 -5.13 -2.08
C LEU A 46 -2.43 -6.23 -2.23
N TYR A 47 -1.25 -5.89 -2.77
CA TYR A 47 -0.14 -6.86 -2.87
C TYR A 47 0.34 -7.31 -1.48
N GLY A 48 0.39 -6.40 -0.51
CA GLY A 48 0.82 -6.71 0.85
C GLY A 48 -0.20 -7.47 1.72
N MET A 49 -1.40 -7.76 1.20
CA MET A 49 -2.48 -8.47 1.93
C MET A 49 -2.46 -9.99 1.74
N THR A 50 -1.69 -10.52 0.79
CA THR A 50 -1.71 -11.96 0.49
C THR A 50 -0.65 -12.72 1.29
N ASP A 51 -1.07 -13.79 1.96
CA ASP A 51 -0.16 -14.84 2.43
C ASP A 51 0.30 -15.68 1.23
N SER A 52 1.61 -15.91 1.14
CA SER A 52 2.14 -16.89 0.20
C SER A 52 3.21 -17.77 0.84
N TRP A 53 3.17 -19.04 0.47
CA TRP A 53 4.19 -20.03 0.80
C TRP A 53 4.50 -20.83 -0.47
N ASN A 54 5.71 -20.66 -0.99
CA ASN A 54 6.23 -21.45 -2.09
C ASN A 54 7.46 -22.21 -1.60
N CYS A 55 7.55 -23.49 -1.96
CA CYS A 55 8.73 -24.31 -1.70
C CYS A 55 9.17 -24.90 -3.03
N GLU A 56 10.38 -24.56 -3.47
CA GLU A 56 11.00 -25.08 -4.66
C GLU A 56 12.03 -26.14 -4.27
N LEU A 57 12.03 -27.23 -5.03
CA LEU A 57 12.85 -28.41 -4.79
C LEU A 57 13.70 -28.64 -6.04
N ASP A 58 15.02 -28.67 -5.86
CA ASP A 58 15.95 -28.91 -6.98
C ASP A 58 15.92 -30.37 -7.47
N SER A 59 15.23 -31.28 -6.77
CA SER A 59 15.06 -32.67 -7.20
C SER A 59 13.68 -33.25 -6.90
N SER A 60 13.21 -34.16 -7.74
CA SER A 60 11.90 -34.82 -7.65
C SER A 60 11.80 -35.91 -6.56
N ASN A 61 12.75 -35.96 -5.63
CA ASN A 61 12.83 -37.03 -4.63
C ASN A 61 11.84 -36.81 -3.47
N GLN A 62 11.05 -37.83 -3.13
CA GLN A 62 9.95 -37.74 -2.15
C GLN A 62 10.39 -37.31 -0.75
N THR A 63 11.65 -37.55 -0.36
CA THR A 63 12.20 -37.16 0.94
C THR A 63 12.30 -35.64 1.12
N TYR A 64 12.39 -34.87 0.03
CA TYR A 64 12.47 -33.41 0.11
C TYR A 64 11.07 -32.75 0.16
N ASN A 65 10.03 -33.42 -0.35
CA ASN A 65 8.64 -32.99 -0.17
C ASN A 65 8.23 -32.96 1.32
N SER A 66 8.67 -33.95 2.12
CA SER A 66 8.42 -33.94 3.57
C SER A 66 9.13 -32.79 4.28
N LEU A 67 10.31 -32.38 3.79
CA LEU A 67 11.06 -31.25 4.32
C LEU A 67 10.30 -29.93 4.14
N CYS A 68 9.75 -29.67 2.95
CA CYS A 68 8.92 -28.49 2.67
C CYS A 68 7.68 -28.41 3.57
N HIS A 69 7.02 -29.56 3.83
CA HIS A 69 5.87 -29.62 4.73
C HIS A 69 6.25 -29.33 6.18
N GLU A 70 7.39 -29.85 6.63
CA GLU A 70 7.91 -29.63 7.98
C GLU A 70 8.32 -28.16 8.18
N LEU A 71 9.02 -27.57 7.20
CA LEU A 71 9.39 -26.15 7.20
C LEU A 71 8.18 -25.23 7.28
N ARG A 72 7.12 -25.51 6.51
CA ARG A 72 5.88 -24.75 6.59
C ARG A 72 5.26 -24.81 7.99
N GLY A 73 5.39 -25.97 8.66
CA GLY A 73 4.89 -26.19 10.01
C GLY A 73 5.59 -25.36 11.08
N TYR A 74 6.89 -25.06 10.90
CA TYR A 74 7.66 -24.26 11.86
C TYR A 74 7.71 -22.78 11.50
N VAL A 75 7.94 -22.45 10.23
CA VAL A 75 8.24 -21.08 9.78
C VAL A 75 7.03 -20.39 9.18
N GLY A 76 5.87 -21.05 9.01
CA GLY A 76 4.68 -20.45 8.41
C GLY A 76 4.11 -19.23 9.15
N CYS A 77 3.30 -18.42 8.46
CA CYS A 77 2.66 -17.20 8.99
C CYS A 77 1.69 -17.39 10.17
N ARG A 78 1.49 -18.64 10.62
CA ARG A 78 0.79 -18.95 11.89
C ARG A 78 1.70 -18.83 13.11
N ASN A 79 3.01 -19.01 12.94
CA ASN A 79 3.99 -19.01 14.03
C ASN A 79 4.90 -17.77 14.01
N VAL A 80 4.94 -17.05 12.89
CA VAL A 80 5.77 -15.87 12.70
C VAL A 80 4.86 -14.65 12.56
N LYS A 81 5.20 -13.54 13.24
CA LYS A 81 4.34 -12.35 13.29
C LYS A 81 4.56 -11.45 12.08
N GLY A 82 3.55 -11.27 11.24
CA GLY A 82 3.62 -10.37 10.09
C GLY A 82 3.67 -8.87 10.47
N PRO A 83 3.97 -7.97 9.51
CA PRO A 83 4.28 -8.27 8.11
C PRO A 83 5.76 -8.61 7.89
N LEU A 84 6.05 -9.65 7.10
CA LEU A 84 7.42 -9.99 6.71
C LEU A 84 7.46 -10.79 5.41
N SER A 85 8.57 -10.69 4.69
CA SER A 85 8.94 -11.67 3.67
C SER A 85 10.14 -12.45 4.18
N ALA A 86 10.18 -13.76 3.98
CA ALA A 86 11.32 -14.57 4.36
C ALA A 86 11.69 -15.52 3.21
N GLU A 87 12.98 -15.62 2.94
CA GLU A 87 13.55 -16.65 2.08
C GLU A 87 14.38 -17.62 2.92
N ILE A 88 14.07 -18.90 2.79
CA ILE A 88 14.73 -20.02 3.46
C ILE A 88 15.52 -20.78 2.41
N ILE A 89 16.84 -20.87 2.56
CA ILE A 89 17.69 -21.70 1.69
C ILE A 89 18.30 -22.81 2.54
N ILE A 90 18.09 -24.06 2.11
CA ILE A 90 18.52 -25.25 2.83
C ILE A 90 19.53 -26.03 1.99
N ASN A 91 20.71 -26.21 2.58
CA ASN A 91 21.78 -27.02 2.00
C ASN A 91 21.83 -28.40 2.69
N TYR A 92 21.72 -29.45 1.88
CA TYR A 92 21.77 -30.83 2.34
C TYR A 92 22.98 -31.53 1.72
N LYS A 93 23.99 -31.86 2.54
CA LYS A 93 25.25 -32.49 2.11
C LYS A 93 25.99 -31.69 1.03
N GLY A 94 26.22 -30.40 1.27
CA GLY A 94 27.00 -29.52 0.38
C GLY A 94 26.33 -29.03 -0.92
N GLU A 95 25.08 -29.40 -1.18
CA GLU A 95 24.27 -28.90 -2.32
C GLU A 95 23.04 -28.16 -1.79
N ALA A 96 22.67 -27.02 -2.39
CA ALA A 96 21.37 -26.39 -2.17
C ALA A 96 20.29 -27.32 -2.76
N LYS A 97 19.34 -27.79 -1.95
CA LYS A 97 18.34 -28.78 -2.40
C LYS A 97 16.90 -28.31 -2.25
N ALA A 98 16.67 -27.30 -1.42
CA ALA A 98 15.35 -26.72 -1.21
C ALA A 98 15.46 -25.22 -0.91
N SER A 99 14.63 -24.43 -1.58
CA SER A 99 14.36 -23.04 -1.22
C SER A 99 12.89 -22.89 -0.87
N ALA A 100 12.58 -22.11 0.15
CA ALA A 100 11.21 -21.76 0.48
C ALA A 100 11.09 -20.25 0.61
N THR A 101 10.08 -19.67 -0.01
CA THR A 101 9.74 -18.26 0.14
C THR A 101 8.42 -18.16 0.87
N MET A 102 8.39 -17.30 1.88
CA MET A 102 7.20 -16.98 2.66
C MET A 102 6.94 -15.48 2.62
N VAL A 103 5.67 -15.12 2.53
CA VAL A 103 5.21 -13.75 2.68
C VAL A 103 4.07 -13.75 3.69
N CYS A 104 4.29 -13.15 4.85
CA CYS A 104 3.26 -12.96 5.87
C CYS A 104 2.70 -11.54 5.75
N PRO A 105 1.39 -11.41 5.52
CA PRO A 105 0.77 -10.12 5.29
C PRO A 105 0.66 -9.31 6.58
N TRP A 106 0.18 -8.08 6.42
CA TRP A 106 -0.35 -7.29 7.53
C TRP A 106 -1.53 -8.02 8.20
N ASP A 107 -1.79 -7.73 9.48
CA ASP A 107 -3.02 -8.18 10.12
C ASP A 107 -4.26 -7.69 9.34
N ASN A 108 -5.17 -8.62 9.04
CA ASN A 108 -6.32 -8.38 8.13
C ASN A 108 -7.11 -7.12 8.50
N ALA A 109 -7.42 -6.92 9.79
CA ALA A 109 -8.21 -5.77 10.25
C ALA A 109 -7.53 -4.40 9.97
N ILE A 110 -6.20 -4.33 10.08
CA ILE A 110 -5.43 -3.10 9.85
C ILE A 110 -5.36 -2.82 8.34
N SER A 111 -5.11 -3.86 7.55
CA SER A 111 -5.00 -3.73 6.09
C SER A 111 -6.32 -3.35 5.40
N GLU A 112 -7.44 -3.88 5.86
CA GLU A 112 -8.77 -3.56 5.34
C GLU A 112 -9.15 -2.09 5.60
N LEU A 113 -8.87 -1.57 6.81
CA LEU A 113 -9.10 -0.16 7.13
C LEU A 113 -8.28 0.78 6.25
N ARG A 114 -7.00 0.45 6.01
CA ARG A 114 -6.11 1.22 5.12
C ARG A 114 -6.67 1.27 3.69
N VAL A 115 -7.08 0.13 3.15
CA VAL A 115 -7.69 0.07 1.80
C VAL A 115 -8.96 0.92 1.73
N CYS A 116 -9.82 0.85 2.75
CA CYS A 116 -11.01 1.69 2.84
C CYS A 116 -10.67 3.19 2.82
N PHE A 117 -9.68 3.63 3.60
CA PHE A 117 -9.24 5.02 3.61
C PHE A 117 -8.71 5.48 2.25
N ILE A 118 -7.94 4.64 1.56
CA ILE A 118 -7.42 4.92 0.22
C ILE A 118 -8.57 5.03 -0.79
N LEU A 119 -9.53 4.10 -0.78
CA LEU A 119 -10.67 4.10 -1.70
C LEU A 119 -11.54 5.35 -1.55
N VAL A 120 -11.85 5.76 -0.31
CA VAL A 120 -12.61 6.99 -0.08
C VAL A 120 -11.81 8.22 -0.50
N SER A 121 -10.49 8.22 -0.30
CA SER A 121 -9.61 9.30 -0.76
C SER A 121 -9.59 9.41 -2.29
N ILE A 122 -9.55 8.29 -3.01
CA ILE A 122 -9.64 8.26 -4.48
C ILE A 122 -10.97 8.87 -4.94
N LEU A 123 -12.09 8.44 -4.34
CA LEU A 123 -13.40 8.99 -4.66
C LEU A 123 -13.48 10.49 -4.38
N SER A 124 -12.89 10.96 -3.28
CA SER A 124 -12.83 12.38 -2.93
C SER A 124 -12.05 13.19 -3.97
N ILE A 125 -10.89 12.71 -4.43
CA ILE A 125 -10.10 13.38 -5.46
C ILE A 125 -10.84 13.40 -6.81
N LEU A 126 -11.52 12.31 -7.19
CA LEU A 126 -12.36 12.28 -8.39
C LEU A 126 -13.51 13.30 -8.31
N MET A 127 -14.13 13.45 -7.14
CA MET A 127 -15.11 14.52 -6.89
C MET A 127 -14.46 15.91 -6.97
N GLY A 128 -13.22 16.07 -6.51
CA GLY A 128 -12.44 17.31 -6.65
C GLY A 128 -12.26 17.69 -8.10
N ILE A 129 -11.82 16.75 -8.95
CA ILE A 129 -11.66 16.95 -10.39
C ILE A 129 -13.00 17.33 -11.03
N ARG A 130 -14.09 16.66 -10.66
CA ARG A 130 -15.44 17.01 -11.13
C ARG A 130 -15.91 18.38 -10.64
N SER A 131 -15.50 18.81 -9.45
CA SER A 131 -15.83 20.15 -8.96
C SER A 131 -15.18 21.24 -9.81
N LEU A 132 -13.99 20.96 -10.38
CA LEU A 132 -13.34 21.86 -11.33
C LEU A 132 -14.10 21.94 -12.66
N THR A 133 -14.61 20.82 -13.20
CA THR A 133 -15.37 20.84 -14.46
C THR A 133 -16.71 21.55 -14.32
N THR A 134 -17.34 21.43 -13.14
CA THR A 134 -18.68 21.97 -12.87
C THR A 134 -18.65 23.32 -12.15
N GLU A 135 -17.46 23.86 -11.88
CA GLU A 135 -17.25 25.11 -11.13
C GLU A 135 -18.03 25.14 -9.79
N SER A 136 -18.21 23.98 -9.16
CA SER A 136 -19.11 23.82 -8.03
C SER A 136 -18.40 24.04 -6.69
N LYS A 137 -18.57 25.24 -6.11
CA LYS A 137 -18.01 25.57 -4.78
C LYS A 137 -18.46 24.61 -3.68
N LYS A 138 -19.71 24.16 -3.72
CA LYS A 138 -20.27 23.21 -2.73
C LYS A 138 -19.56 21.85 -2.79
N GLN A 139 -19.30 21.34 -3.99
CA GLN A 139 -18.56 20.08 -4.15
C GLN A 139 -17.12 20.24 -3.71
N ALA A 140 -16.47 21.35 -4.06
CA ALA A 140 -15.12 21.65 -3.64
C ALA A 140 -15.00 21.72 -2.11
N ASP A 141 -15.93 22.37 -1.41
CA ASP A 141 -15.94 22.42 0.06
C ASP A 141 -16.07 21.05 0.71
N MET A 142 -16.94 20.19 0.18
CA MET A 142 -17.05 18.81 0.65
C MET A 142 -15.74 18.06 0.46
N VAL A 143 -15.09 18.20 -0.70
CA VAL A 143 -13.81 17.55 -1.00
C VAL A 143 -12.71 18.04 -0.08
N VAL A 144 -12.65 19.34 0.22
CA VAL A 144 -11.68 19.93 1.16
C VAL A 144 -11.82 19.31 2.55
N GLN A 145 -13.05 19.23 3.08
CA GLN A 145 -13.30 18.65 4.41
C GLN A 145 -12.94 17.16 4.47
N VAL A 146 -13.38 16.39 3.47
CA VAL A 146 -13.08 14.95 3.37
C VAL A 146 -11.56 14.74 3.24
N SER A 147 -10.88 15.53 2.41
CA SER A 147 -9.43 15.43 2.22
C SER A 147 -8.64 15.70 3.50
N TYR A 148 -9.05 16.65 4.35
CA TYR A 148 -8.40 16.85 5.65
C TYR A 148 -8.55 15.64 6.58
N ILE A 149 -9.77 15.09 6.68
CA ILE A 149 -10.04 13.94 7.55
C ILE A 149 -9.25 12.72 7.09
N PHE A 150 -9.32 12.40 5.78
CA PHE A 150 -8.63 11.23 5.25
C PHE A 150 -7.12 11.41 5.14
N SER A 151 -6.62 12.64 4.98
CA SER A 151 -5.20 12.94 5.16
C SER A 151 -4.74 12.53 6.56
N PHE A 152 -5.44 12.99 7.61
CA PHE A 152 -5.12 12.61 8.98
C PHE A 152 -5.19 11.09 9.22
N LEU A 153 -6.25 10.43 8.73
CA LEU A 153 -6.40 8.98 8.87
C LEU A 153 -5.31 8.19 8.15
N LEU A 154 -4.90 8.61 6.94
CA LEU A 154 -3.80 7.97 6.21
C LEU A 154 -2.46 8.17 6.90
N LEU A 155 -2.18 9.36 7.44
CA LEU A 155 -0.97 9.62 8.22
C LEU A 155 -0.93 8.72 9.47
N MET A 156 -2.04 8.62 10.21
CA MET A 156 -2.12 7.73 11.37
C MET A 156 -1.96 6.26 10.99
N ALA A 157 -2.64 5.79 9.94
CA ALA A 157 -2.51 4.42 9.45
C ALA A 157 -1.05 4.10 9.05
N SER A 158 -0.37 5.04 8.40
CA SER A 158 1.04 4.91 8.03
C SER A 158 1.96 4.78 9.26
N THR A 159 1.67 5.50 10.34
CA THR A 159 2.38 5.35 11.61
C THR A 159 2.18 3.95 12.20
N PHE A 160 0.94 3.45 12.22
CA PHE A 160 0.64 2.10 12.72
C PHE A 160 1.30 1.02 11.87
N ASP A 161 1.35 1.21 10.55
CA ASP A 161 2.06 0.32 9.63
C ASP A 161 3.55 0.24 9.97
N LEU A 162 4.22 1.38 10.18
CA LEU A 162 5.63 1.37 10.55
C LEU A 162 5.88 0.74 11.93
N PHE A 163 4.97 0.95 12.89
CA PHE A 163 5.07 0.27 14.19
C PHE A 163 4.88 -1.23 14.08
N ALA A 164 3.94 -1.71 13.26
CA ALA A 164 3.75 -3.13 13.03
C ALA A 164 4.95 -3.77 12.32
N VAL A 165 5.61 -3.06 11.39
CA VAL A 165 6.87 -3.54 10.80
C VAL A 165 7.98 -3.65 11.84
N ASN A 166 8.18 -2.61 12.65
CA ASN A 166 9.21 -2.63 13.70
C ASN A 166 8.95 -3.71 14.76
N ASP A 167 7.68 -3.90 15.13
CA ASP A 167 7.29 -4.96 16.05
C ASP A 167 7.48 -6.36 15.43
N SER A 168 7.21 -6.53 14.13
CA SER A 168 7.53 -7.76 13.41
C SER A 168 9.03 -8.02 13.36
N GLU A 169 9.86 -7.01 13.10
CA GLU A 169 11.31 -7.15 13.09
C GLU A 169 11.88 -7.58 14.45
N LEU A 170 11.38 -6.97 15.54
CA LEU A 170 11.79 -7.31 16.90
C LEU A 170 11.36 -8.72 17.31
N ASN A 171 10.11 -9.09 17.05
CA ASN A 171 9.56 -10.38 17.47
C ASN A 171 10.11 -11.55 16.66
N ASN A 172 10.56 -11.33 15.43
CA ASN A 172 11.08 -12.38 14.57
C ASN A 172 12.62 -12.45 14.57
N LYS A 173 13.31 -11.62 15.35
CA LYS A 173 14.79 -11.55 15.35
C LYS A 173 15.47 -12.89 15.60
N ASP A 174 14.99 -13.69 16.54
CA ASP A 174 15.57 -15.00 16.87
C ASP A 174 15.35 -16.01 15.73
N VAL A 175 14.15 -15.97 15.12
CA VAL A 175 13.80 -16.80 13.96
C VAL A 175 14.69 -16.41 12.77
N CYS A 176 14.77 -15.12 12.45
CA CYS A 176 15.56 -14.55 11.35
C CYS A 176 17.08 -14.73 11.50
N THR A 177 17.58 -14.94 12.72
CA THR A 177 18.99 -15.23 12.97
C THR A 177 19.28 -16.73 13.11
N LEU A 178 18.26 -17.59 12.96
CA LEU A 178 18.33 -19.04 13.18
C LEU A 178 18.89 -19.40 14.57
N SER A 179 18.71 -18.51 15.54
CA SER A 179 19.25 -18.65 16.89
C SER A 179 18.30 -19.48 17.75
N GLY A 180 18.70 -20.71 18.10
CA GLY A 180 18.12 -21.47 19.21
C GLY A 180 16.93 -22.39 18.94
N THR A 181 16.35 -22.44 17.73
CA THR A 181 15.09 -23.20 17.48
C THR A 181 15.06 -24.10 16.24
N PHE A 182 16.05 -24.04 15.36
CA PHE A 182 16.06 -24.82 14.11
C PHE A 182 17.30 -25.71 14.01
N GLU A 183 17.32 -26.81 14.77
CA GLU A 183 18.28 -27.90 14.52
C GLU A 183 17.57 -28.99 13.70
N PHE A 184 17.53 -28.83 12.37
CA PHE A 184 17.06 -29.89 11.49
C PHE A 184 18.13 -30.99 11.40
N LYS A 185 17.77 -32.23 11.74
CA LYS A 185 18.67 -33.38 11.61
C LYS A 185 19.09 -33.55 10.15
N ASN A 186 20.41 -33.55 9.90
CA ASN A 186 21.06 -33.71 8.59
C ASN A 186 21.02 -32.49 7.65
N VAL A 187 20.73 -31.29 8.14
CA VAL A 187 20.91 -30.04 7.39
C VAL A 187 22.24 -29.39 7.80
N GLU A 188 23.09 -29.07 6.82
CA GLU A 188 24.45 -28.56 7.09
C GLU A 188 24.51 -27.03 7.16
N SER A 189 23.60 -26.32 6.47
CA SER A 189 23.44 -24.88 6.63
C SER A 189 22.04 -24.41 6.21
N GLU A 190 21.51 -23.49 6.98
CA GLU A 190 20.26 -22.79 6.73
C GLU A 190 20.57 -21.30 6.64
N ARG A 191 19.94 -20.61 5.67
CA ARG A 191 19.90 -19.16 5.65
C ARG A 191 18.44 -18.75 5.64
N LEU A 192 18.03 -18.03 6.69
CA LEU A 192 16.74 -17.35 6.73
C LEU A 192 16.99 -15.86 6.52
N GLN A 193 16.56 -15.33 5.38
CA GLN A 193 16.63 -13.90 5.09
C GLN A 193 15.26 -13.29 5.27
N CYS A 194 15.05 -12.59 6.39
CA CYS A 194 13.84 -11.80 6.61
C CYS A 194 13.97 -10.41 5.97
N GLY A 195 13.01 -10.06 5.12
CA GLY A 195 12.88 -8.77 4.45
C GLY A 195 11.66 -8.00 4.93
N TYR A 196 11.89 -6.75 5.34
CA TYR A 196 10.85 -5.82 5.82
C TYR A 196 10.69 -4.59 4.92
N THR A 197 11.66 -4.35 4.02
CA THR A 197 11.79 -3.14 3.21
C THR A 197 10.53 -2.80 2.42
N PHE A 198 9.88 -3.78 1.80
CA PHE A 198 8.64 -3.56 1.04
C PHE A 198 7.52 -2.99 1.94
N TYR A 199 7.39 -3.51 3.15
CA TYR A 199 6.37 -3.09 4.11
C TYR A 199 6.69 -1.71 4.70
N SER A 200 7.96 -1.44 5.03
CA SER A 200 8.40 -0.09 5.43
C SER A 200 8.14 0.93 4.33
N MET A 201 8.46 0.59 3.08
CA MET A 201 8.20 1.46 1.92
C MET A 201 6.71 1.71 1.74
N THR A 202 5.85 0.71 1.93
CA THR A 202 4.39 0.87 1.88
C THR A 202 3.90 1.84 2.96
N GLY A 203 4.43 1.74 4.19
CA GLY A 203 4.14 2.70 5.27
C GLY A 203 4.58 4.12 4.93
N PHE A 204 5.80 4.32 4.42
CA PHE A 204 6.27 5.64 3.97
C PHE A 204 5.46 6.20 2.80
N TYR A 205 5.03 5.34 1.88
CA TYR A 205 4.19 5.72 0.76
C TYR A 205 2.81 6.21 1.21
N GLY A 206 2.27 5.65 2.30
CA GLY A 206 1.05 6.15 2.94
C GLY A 206 1.18 7.59 3.44
N TYR A 207 2.34 7.98 3.99
CA TYR A 207 2.60 9.39 4.35
C TYR A 207 2.58 10.30 3.13
N LEU A 208 3.19 9.88 2.00
CA LEU A 208 3.16 10.65 0.75
C LEU A 208 1.73 10.88 0.27
N CYS A 209 0.86 9.86 0.35
CA CYS A 209 -0.57 10.00 0.03
C CYS A 209 -1.28 10.96 1.00
N GLY A 210 -1.02 10.85 2.30
CA GLY A 210 -1.59 11.75 3.32
C GLY A 210 -1.22 13.21 3.06
N PHE A 211 0.06 13.50 2.78
CA PHE A 211 0.50 14.84 2.42
C PHE A 211 -0.03 15.31 1.06
N GLY A 212 -0.12 14.42 0.07
CA GLY A 212 -0.71 14.71 -1.23
C GLY A 212 -2.17 15.16 -1.13
N LEU A 213 -2.97 14.50 -0.28
CA LEU A 213 -4.34 14.93 0.03
C LEU A 213 -4.39 16.29 0.71
N LEU A 214 -3.47 16.56 1.63
CA LEU A 214 -3.41 17.86 2.32
C LEU A 214 -3.11 18.99 1.33
N ILE A 215 -2.12 18.80 0.46
CA ILE A 215 -1.77 19.78 -0.59
C ILE A 215 -2.96 19.95 -1.56
N SER A 216 -3.63 18.87 -1.94
CA SER A 216 -4.84 18.90 -2.78
C SER A 216 -5.95 19.72 -2.13
N ALA A 217 -6.20 19.54 -0.83
CA ALA A 217 -7.20 20.29 -0.08
C ALA A 217 -6.87 21.79 -0.05
N LEU A 218 -5.61 22.14 0.16
CA LEU A 218 -5.16 23.54 0.16
C LEU A 218 -5.33 24.18 -1.22
N GLN A 219 -4.90 23.51 -2.29
CA GLN A 219 -5.04 24.01 -3.66
C GLN A 219 -6.50 24.19 -4.05
N LEU A 220 -7.35 23.20 -3.74
CA LEU A 220 -8.78 23.26 -4.04
C LEU A 220 -9.49 24.37 -3.26
N ARG A 221 -9.07 24.61 -2.01
CA ARG A 221 -9.55 25.75 -1.22
C ARG A 221 -9.16 27.08 -1.85
N THR A 222 -7.88 27.27 -2.21
CA THR A 222 -7.41 28.49 -2.88
C THR A 222 -8.13 28.72 -4.20
N TRP A 223 -8.30 27.68 -5.02
CA TRP A 223 -9.06 27.75 -6.26
C TRP A 223 -10.51 28.20 -6.03
N LYS A 224 -11.20 27.59 -5.07
CA LYS A 224 -12.59 27.90 -4.72
C LYS A 224 -12.76 29.35 -4.27
N ASP A 225 -11.81 29.86 -3.47
CA ASP A 225 -11.84 31.23 -2.94
C ASP A 225 -11.61 32.27 -4.07
N ASN A 226 -10.86 31.92 -5.11
CA ASN A 226 -10.60 32.78 -6.27
C ASN A 226 -11.71 32.75 -7.34
N LEU A 227 -12.59 31.75 -7.34
CA LEU A 227 -13.64 31.54 -8.34
C LEU A 227 -14.72 32.65 -8.43
N THR A 228 -14.64 33.67 -7.58
CA THR A 228 -15.57 34.83 -7.55
C THR A 228 -14.93 36.15 -7.95
N LEU A 229 -13.61 36.21 -8.12
CA LEU A 229 -12.89 37.46 -8.44
C LEU A 229 -12.75 37.71 -9.95
N ASP A 230 -12.95 36.69 -10.79
CA ASP A 230 -12.85 36.81 -12.26
C ASP A 230 -14.16 37.29 -12.94
N GLY A 231 -15.15 37.71 -12.15
CA GLY A 231 -16.48 38.12 -12.62
C GLY A 231 -16.94 39.52 -12.19
N LEU A 232 -16.01 40.39 -11.77
CA LEU A 232 -16.27 41.79 -11.40
C LEU A 232 -15.49 42.76 -12.30
#